data_AF-X1J5Q2-F1
#
_entry.id   AF-X1J5Q2-F1
#
_cell.length_a   1.000
_cell.length_b   1.000
_cell.length_c   1.000
_cell.angle_alpha   90.00
_cell.angle_beta   90.00
_cell.angle_gamma   90.00
#
_symmetry.space_group_name_H-M   'P 1'
#
loop_
_entity.id
_entity.type
_entity.pdbx_description
1 polymer ?
#
loop_
_entity_poly.entity_id
_entity_poly.type
_entity_poly.pdbx_seq_one_letter_code
_entity_poly.pdbx_strand_id
1 'polypeptide(L)'
;NIKPWNFSNVAVTANRMLSSANADYTYTIEEIENDSEYRITSTGTSGRAVKTVSATVRLQGLFDYALSSAGYAIPKRPKGPKIPGRPKPLKKGGKIEVKGYNVQSYSSGGEAYSGALQLRTNSKHKRVVKLRGNVIVDGDVIVGPGGDPDTAIEVKQGAEITGEMYAAAEKTEPPAVTLPTPLQNKPAQTYNPGSPLSGVARYTELKIKNEEQVINGNCRIYVEGDMKLEDNAKLIISENASLTIYVGGKFEIKKKSLGIENTSNIPEN
;
A
#
# COMPACT_ATOMS: atom_id res chain seq x y z
N ASN A 1 2.67 17.64 -4.38
CA ASN A 1 1.36 18.29 -4.27
C ASN A 1 0.28 17.24 -4.25
N ILE A 2 -0.08 16.79 -3.06
CA ILE A 2 -1.26 15.95 -2.82
C ILE A 2 -2.46 16.82 -3.19
N LYS A 3 -3.34 16.36 -4.09
CA LYS A 3 -4.66 16.99 -4.25
C LYS A 3 -5.50 16.46 -3.09
N PRO A 4 -5.92 17.30 -2.13
CA PRO A 4 -6.84 16.85 -1.09
C PRO A 4 -8.11 16.31 -1.75
N TRP A 5 -8.77 15.37 -1.10
CA TRP A 5 -10.10 14.93 -1.48
C TRP A 5 -10.97 16.17 -1.71
N ASN A 6 -11.38 16.40 -2.97
CA ASN A 6 -12.12 17.60 -3.31
C ASN A 6 -13.59 17.39 -2.97
N PHE A 7 -13.94 17.73 -1.74
CA PHE A 7 -15.30 17.79 -1.23
C PHE A 7 -16.08 19.00 -1.73
N SER A 8 -15.59 19.77 -2.72
CA SER A 8 -16.41 20.80 -3.37
C SER A 8 -17.71 20.24 -3.99
N ASN A 9 -17.83 18.92 -4.10
CA ASN A 9 -19.01 18.19 -4.59
C ASN A 9 -19.57 17.17 -3.57
N VAL A 10 -19.46 17.37 -2.24
CA VAL A 10 -20.13 16.43 -1.31
C VAL A 10 -21.62 16.41 -1.61
N ALA A 11 -22.19 15.21 -1.67
CA ALA A 11 -23.59 15.03 -1.97
C ALA A 11 -24.46 15.73 -0.90
N VAL A 12 -25.02 16.87 -1.26
CA VAL A 12 -26.14 17.47 -0.52
C VAL A 12 -27.40 16.92 -1.16
N THR A 13 -28.24 16.30 -0.36
CA THR A 13 -29.56 15.85 -0.81
C THR A 13 -30.60 16.62 -0.06
N ALA A 14 -31.43 17.38 -0.79
CA ALA A 14 -32.54 18.12 -0.23
C ALA A 14 -33.88 17.47 -0.60
N ASN A 15 -34.81 17.43 0.37
CA ASN A 15 -36.23 17.14 0.18
C ASN A 15 -36.52 15.81 -0.53
N ARG A 16 -35.86 14.72 -0.14
CA ARG A 16 -36.21 13.39 -0.64
C ARG A 16 -37.35 12.82 0.17
N MET A 17 -38.41 12.39 -0.50
CA MET A 17 -39.44 11.59 0.16
C MET A 17 -38.87 10.25 0.61
N LEU A 18 -39.19 9.87 1.85
CA LEU A 18 -38.97 8.51 2.32
C LEU A 18 -39.96 7.59 1.63
N SER A 19 -39.47 6.51 1.02
CA SER A 19 -40.34 5.49 0.47
C SER A 19 -41.25 4.97 1.59
N SER A 20 -42.55 4.88 1.33
CA SER A 20 -43.59 4.42 2.26
C SER A 20 -43.95 5.33 3.45
N ALA A 21 -43.52 6.60 3.47
CA ALA A 21 -43.94 7.56 4.49
C ALA A 21 -44.37 8.90 3.87
N ASN A 22 -45.33 9.60 4.50
CA ASN A 22 -45.60 11.01 4.21
C ASN A 22 -44.59 11.89 4.98
N ALA A 23 -43.32 11.73 4.61
CA ALA A 23 -42.18 12.37 5.24
C ALA A 23 -41.06 12.60 4.23
N ASP A 24 -40.35 13.70 4.38
CA ASP A 24 -39.18 14.07 3.60
C ASP A 24 -37.94 14.19 4.49
N TYR A 25 -36.76 14.06 3.90
CA TYR A 25 -35.51 14.32 4.59
C TYR A 25 -34.52 15.08 3.72
N THR A 26 -33.65 15.81 4.40
CA THR A 26 -32.49 16.52 3.85
C THR A 26 -31.27 16.13 4.66
N TYR A 27 -30.13 15.88 4.02
CA TYR A 27 -28.87 15.70 4.74
C TYR A 27 -27.75 16.58 4.19
N THR A 28 -26.87 17.00 5.09
CA THR A 28 -25.63 17.71 4.82
C THR A 28 -24.44 16.91 5.36
N ILE A 29 -23.30 17.06 4.70
CA ILE A 29 -22.03 16.51 5.15
C ILE A 29 -21.06 17.70 5.24
N GLU A 30 -20.56 17.94 6.44
CA GLU A 30 -19.65 19.05 6.74
C GLU A 30 -18.33 18.48 7.25
N GLU A 31 -17.21 18.94 6.70
CA GLU A 31 -15.89 18.65 7.26
C GLU A 31 -15.73 19.42 8.57
N ILE A 32 -15.36 18.72 9.63
CA ILE A 32 -15.00 19.34 10.91
C ILE A 32 -13.52 19.70 10.80
N GLU A 33 -13.19 20.99 10.97
CA GLU A 33 -11.86 21.54 10.71
C GLU A 33 -10.71 20.65 11.21
N ASN A 34 -9.77 20.37 10.30
CA ASN A 34 -8.41 19.85 10.52
C ASN A 34 -8.21 18.36 10.89
N ASP A 35 -9.24 17.52 11.01
CA ASP A 35 -9.05 16.15 11.57
C ASP A 35 -9.54 14.95 10.74
N SER A 36 -9.82 15.12 9.45
CA SER A 36 -10.39 14.05 8.60
C SER A 36 -11.71 13.48 9.16
N GLU A 37 -12.41 14.28 9.98
CA GLU A 37 -13.71 13.99 10.56
C GLU A 37 -14.81 14.74 9.81
N TYR A 38 -15.94 14.07 9.61
CA TYR A 38 -17.08 14.56 8.87
C TYR A 38 -18.32 14.46 9.75
N ARG A 39 -19.06 15.56 9.85
CA ARG A 39 -20.38 15.59 10.46
C ARG A 39 -21.43 15.36 9.39
N ILE A 40 -22.16 14.26 9.51
CA ILE A 40 -23.35 13.97 8.70
C ILE A 40 -24.55 14.42 9.52
N THR A 41 -25.29 15.40 9.03
CA THR A 41 -26.53 15.89 9.66
C THR A 41 -27.72 15.54 8.78
N SER A 42 -28.74 14.90 9.34
CA SER A 42 -29.98 14.56 8.63
C SER A 42 -31.17 15.20 9.35
N THR A 43 -31.99 15.95 8.61
CA THR A 43 -33.23 16.56 9.10
C THR A 43 -34.40 15.96 8.36
N GLY A 44 -35.33 15.35 9.09
CA GLY A 44 -36.56 14.78 8.57
C GLY A 44 -37.78 15.59 8.99
N THR A 45 -38.75 15.71 8.09
CA THR A 45 -40.03 16.39 8.30
C THR A 45 -41.17 15.42 8.03
N SER A 46 -42.20 15.41 8.89
CA SER A 46 -43.45 14.68 8.65
C SER A 46 -44.63 15.50 9.17
N GLY A 47 -45.41 16.06 8.25
CA GLY A 47 -46.46 17.02 8.57
C GLY A 47 -45.89 18.26 9.27
N ARG A 48 -46.21 18.46 10.55
CA ARG A 48 -45.70 19.57 11.38
C ARG A 48 -44.50 19.20 12.26
N ALA A 49 -44.12 17.93 12.28
CA ALA A 49 -43.01 17.46 13.10
C ALA A 49 -41.71 17.54 12.31
N VAL A 50 -40.66 18.11 12.92
CA VAL A 50 -39.30 18.17 12.39
C VAL A 50 -38.35 17.52 13.40
N LYS A 51 -37.44 16.67 12.94
CA LYS A 51 -36.38 16.08 13.76
C LYS A 51 -35.04 16.12 13.04
N THR A 52 -33.99 16.42 13.78
CA THR A 52 -32.61 16.43 13.29
C THR A 52 -31.79 15.42 14.07
N VAL A 53 -30.97 14.65 13.35
CA VAL A 53 -29.98 13.72 13.90
C VAL A 53 -28.63 14.00 13.27
N SER A 54 -27.55 13.76 14.01
CA SER A 54 -26.19 13.95 13.52
C SER A 54 -25.30 12.78 13.90
N ALA A 55 -24.39 12.39 13.01
CA ALA A 55 -23.32 11.45 13.28
C ALA A 55 -21.98 12.06 12.86
N THR A 56 -20.95 11.84 13.66
CA THR A 56 -19.57 12.15 13.28
C THR A 56 -18.92 10.86 12.79
N VAL A 57 -18.41 10.88 11.57
CA VAL A 57 -17.67 9.77 10.98
C VAL A 57 -16.27 10.23 10.66
N ARG A 58 -15.30 9.34 10.80
CA ARG A 58 -13.94 9.59 10.38
C ARG A 58 -13.63 8.72 9.17
N LEU A 59 -12.92 9.27 8.19
CA LEU A 59 -12.38 8.44 7.12
C LEU A 59 -11.29 7.56 7.70
N GLN A 60 -11.58 6.26 7.80
CA GLN A 60 -10.60 5.25 8.16
C GLN A 60 -10.05 4.66 6.86
N GLY A 61 -8.81 5.01 6.51
CA GLY A 61 -8.08 4.36 5.42
C GLY A 61 -7.93 2.86 5.66
N LEU A 62 -7.96 2.06 4.59
CA LEU A 62 -8.08 0.60 4.66
C LEU A 62 -6.75 -0.17 4.73
N PHE A 63 -5.59 0.50 4.90
CA PHE A 63 -4.27 -0.14 4.76
C PHE A 63 -3.30 0.20 5.89
N ASP A 64 -2.70 -0.86 6.48
CA ASP A 64 -1.89 -0.76 7.70
C ASP A 64 -0.37 -0.97 7.46
N TYR A 65 0.10 -1.70 6.43
CA TYR A 65 1.55 -1.84 6.14
C TYR A 65 1.80 -2.23 4.68
N ALA A 66 2.80 -1.62 4.00
CA ALA A 66 3.18 -2.01 2.64
C ALA A 66 4.70 -2.25 2.46
N LEU A 67 5.00 -3.50 2.13
CA LEU A 67 6.18 -3.97 1.40
C LEU A 67 7.55 -4.12 2.11
N SER A 68 7.98 -5.39 2.18
CA SER A 68 9.38 -5.79 2.10
C SER A 68 9.70 -6.18 0.64
N SER A 69 10.49 -5.38 -0.07
CA SER A 69 11.00 -5.76 -1.40
C SER A 69 12.51 -6.01 -1.35
N ALA A 70 12.92 -7.19 -1.83
CA ALA A 70 14.32 -7.53 -2.07
C ALA A 70 14.57 -7.58 -3.58
N GLY A 71 14.57 -6.42 -4.25
CA GLY A 71 14.78 -6.31 -5.70
C GLY A 71 16.19 -5.81 -6.05
N TYR A 72 16.92 -6.58 -6.87
CA TYR A 72 18.23 -6.20 -7.43
C TYR A 72 18.15 -6.16 -8.95
N ALA A 73 18.58 -5.05 -9.56
CA ALA A 73 18.79 -4.97 -11.01
C ALA A 73 20.30 -5.00 -11.33
N ILE A 74 20.77 -6.10 -11.95
CA ILE A 74 21.94 -6.04 -12.85
C ILE A 74 21.48 -6.58 -14.21
N PRO A 75 21.42 -5.74 -15.26
CA PRO A 75 21.48 -6.24 -16.61
C PRO A 75 22.89 -6.78 -16.86
N LYS A 76 23.00 -8.07 -17.23
CA LYS A 76 24.26 -8.59 -17.77
C LYS A 76 24.46 -7.92 -19.13
N ARG A 77 25.42 -7.00 -19.20
CA ARG A 77 25.92 -6.50 -20.49
C ARG A 77 26.53 -7.70 -21.23
N PRO A 78 26.28 -7.88 -22.54
CA PRO A 78 27.03 -8.84 -23.35
C PRO A 78 28.52 -8.59 -23.15
N LYS A 79 29.32 -9.64 -22.99
CA LYS A 79 30.78 -9.52 -22.92
C LYS A 79 31.29 -9.02 -24.28
N GLY A 80 31.38 -7.71 -24.43
CA GLY A 80 32.22 -7.13 -25.48
C GLY A 80 33.70 -7.47 -25.22
N PRO A 81 34.54 -7.48 -26.26
CA PRO A 81 35.97 -7.75 -26.12
C PRO A 81 36.62 -6.81 -25.09
N LYS A 82 37.48 -7.36 -24.24
CA LYS A 82 38.24 -6.59 -23.23
C LYS A 82 39.19 -5.65 -23.97
N ILE A 83 38.97 -4.34 -23.86
CA ILE A 83 39.93 -3.33 -24.29
C ILE A 83 40.82 -2.99 -23.07
N PRO A 84 42.13 -3.29 -23.10
CA PRO A 84 43.05 -2.91 -22.02
C PRO A 84 43.13 -1.39 -21.88
N GLY A 85 43.15 -0.88 -20.64
CA GLY A 85 43.42 0.54 -20.35
C GLY A 85 42.22 1.49 -20.31
N ARG A 86 40.99 1.04 -20.60
CA ARG A 86 39.81 1.91 -20.47
C ARG A 86 39.39 2.03 -18.99
N PRO A 87 39.32 3.24 -18.40
CA PRO A 87 38.75 3.42 -17.07
C PRO A 87 37.33 2.88 -17.04
N LYS A 88 37.01 2.08 -16.00
CA LYS A 88 35.70 1.43 -15.86
C LYS A 88 34.63 2.52 -15.82
N PRO A 89 33.70 2.60 -16.80
CA PRO A 89 32.58 3.50 -16.67
C PRO A 89 31.76 3.07 -15.45
N LEU A 90 31.39 4.03 -14.61
CA LEU A 90 30.39 3.85 -13.55
C LEU A 90 29.17 3.16 -14.18
N LYS A 91 28.85 1.97 -13.67
CA LYS A 91 27.71 1.19 -14.14
C LYS A 91 26.45 1.97 -13.78
N LYS A 92 25.81 2.63 -14.77
CA LYS A 92 24.41 3.04 -14.66
C LYS A 92 23.57 1.76 -14.52
N GLY A 93 23.39 1.32 -13.28
CA GLY A 93 22.33 0.37 -12.92
C GLY A 93 21.01 1.11 -12.96
N GLY A 94 19.94 0.42 -13.40
CA GLY A 94 18.59 0.93 -13.25
C GLY A 94 18.37 1.34 -11.80
N LYS A 95 17.95 2.60 -11.60
CA LYS A 95 17.53 3.09 -10.30
C LYS A 95 16.23 2.33 -10.00
N ILE A 96 16.24 1.46 -8.99
CA ILE A 96 14.97 1.04 -8.37
C ILE A 96 14.66 2.17 -7.42
N GLU A 97 14.05 3.20 -7.99
CA GLU A 97 13.52 4.28 -7.20
C GLU A 97 12.13 3.88 -6.75
N VAL A 98 11.98 3.59 -5.47
CA VAL A 98 10.66 3.52 -4.84
C VAL A 98 10.19 4.97 -4.68
N LYS A 99 9.87 5.66 -5.79
CA LYS A 99 9.18 6.96 -5.74
C LYS A 99 7.70 6.67 -5.56
N GLY A 100 7.12 7.11 -4.44
CA GLY A 100 5.67 7.10 -4.25
C GLY A 100 5.09 5.75 -3.89
N TYR A 101 5.61 5.10 -2.85
CA TYR A 101 4.81 4.15 -2.08
C TYR A 101 4.51 4.78 -0.74
N ASN A 102 3.25 5.13 -0.49
CA ASN A 102 2.84 5.58 0.84
C ASN A 102 2.73 4.36 1.73
N VAL A 103 3.80 4.08 2.45
CA VAL A 103 3.69 3.35 3.71
C VAL A 103 3.26 4.39 4.73
N GLN A 104 1.96 4.67 4.77
CA GLN A 104 1.38 5.56 5.75
C GLN A 104 1.37 4.82 7.08
N SER A 105 2.19 5.30 8.01
CA SER A 105 2.37 4.75 9.34
C SER A 105 1.14 4.98 10.21
N TYR A 106 0.60 3.93 10.84
CA TYR A 106 -0.44 4.06 11.85
C TYR A 106 0.18 3.95 13.26
N SER A 107 -0.16 4.88 14.16
CA SER A 107 -0.06 4.63 15.62
C SER A 107 -1.34 3.94 16.08
N SER A 108 -1.22 3.07 17.07
CA SER A 108 -2.34 2.50 17.82
C SER A 108 -3.22 3.52 18.59
N GLY A 109 -3.12 4.83 18.29
CA GLY A 109 -3.77 5.93 19.01
C GLY A 109 -4.70 6.82 18.18
N GLY A 110 -4.85 6.60 16.87
CA GLY A 110 -5.81 7.37 16.07
C GLY A 110 -5.38 8.80 15.73
N GLU A 111 -4.11 9.16 15.81
CA GLU A 111 -3.62 10.41 15.19
C GLU A 111 -3.10 10.11 13.79
N ALA A 112 -3.56 10.86 12.79
CA ALA A 112 -3.07 10.72 11.42
C ALA A 112 -1.62 11.21 11.36
N TYR A 113 -0.67 10.30 11.14
CA TYR A 113 0.69 10.74 10.83
C TYR A 113 0.68 11.43 9.47
N SER A 114 0.91 12.73 9.47
CA SER A 114 1.50 13.48 8.36
C SER A 114 2.99 13.11 8.14
N GLY A 115 3.45 12.01 8.73
CA GLY A 115 4.84 11.63 8.88
C GLY A 115 5.43 10.97 7.64
N ALA A 116 6.74 11.08 7.51
CA ALA A 116 7.54 10.40 6.50
C ALA A 116 7.29 8.88 6.48
N LEU A 117 7.62 8.24 5.36
CA LEU A 117 7.55 6.79 5.16
C LEU A 117 8.09 6.02 6.36
N GLN A 118 7.44 4.96 6.84
CA GLN A 118 8.01 4.10 7.88
C GLN A 118 8.12 2.64 7.42
N LEU A 119 9.33 2.09 7.41
CA LEU A 119 9.59 0.67 7.21
C LEU A 119 9.75 -0.03 8.57
N ARG A 120 8.73 -0.74 9.04
CA ARG A 120 8.75 -1.39 10.37
C ARG A 120 8.85 -2.92 10.30
N THR A 121 9.56 -3.53 11.26
CA THR A 121 9.53 -4.97 11.53
C THR A 121 9.45 -5.25 13.02
N ASN A 122 8.72 -6.30 13.43
CA ASN A 122 8.73 -6.79 14.82
C ASN A 122 9.96 -7.64 15.16
N SER A 123 10.81 -7.95 14.17
CA SER A 123 11.97 -8.81 14.36
C SER A 123 13.16 -8.02 14.93
N LYS A 124 13.92 -8.67 15.81
CA LYS A 124 15.19 -8.17 16.37
C LYS A 124 16.43 -8.92 15.86
N HIS A 125 16.22 -9.85 14.92
CA HIS A 125 17.31 -10.67 14.40
C HIS A 125 18.25 -9.86 13.50
N LYS A 126 19.48 -10.33 13.35
CA LYS A 126 20.47 -9.67 12.50
C LYS A 126 20.02 -9.66 11.04
N ARG A 127 20.17 -8.52 10.37
CA ARG A 127 19.90 -8.33 8.94
C ARG A 127 18.46 -8.73 8.54
N VAL A 128 17.50 -8.36 9.37
CA VAL A 128 16.06 -8.53 9.07
C VAL A 128 15.60 -7.56 7.99
N VAL A 129 16.21 -6.37 7.94
CA VAL A 129 16.11 -5.44 6.81
C VAL A 129 17.43 -5.48 6.05
N LYS A 130 17.38 -5.72 4.74
CA LYS A 130 18.57 -5.75 3.86
C LYS A 130 18.33 -4.87 2.65
N LEU A 131 18.94 -3.71 2.61
CA LEU A 131 18.87 -2.77 1.50
C LEU A 131 20.13 -2.91 0.64
N ARG A 132 19.97 -3.08 -0.68
CA ARG A 132 21.09 -3.29 -1.60
C ARG A 132 20.84 -2.63 -2.95
N GLY A 133 21.90 -2.21 -3.63
CA GLY A 133 21.77 -1.51 -4.90
C GLY A 133 21.19 -0.11 -4.68
N ASN A 134 20.63 0.52 -5.71
CA ASN A 134 20.18 1.92 -5.66
C ASN A 134 18.82 2.12 -4.96
N VAL A 135 18.58 1.40 -3.86
CA VAL A 135 17.34 1.47 -3.07
C VAL A 135 17.39 2.70 -2.18
N ILE A 136 16.36 3.53 -2.24
CA ILE A 136 16.19 4.69 -1.35
C ILE A 136 14.94 4.43 -0.52
N VAL A 137 15.09 4.44 0.80
CA VAL A 137 13.99 4.45 1.76
C VAL A 137 13.82 5.89 2.23
N ASP A 138 12.76 6.54 1.76
CA ASP A 138 12.52 7.95 2.06
C ASP A 138 11.75 8.14 3.38
N GLY A 139 12.34 7.69 4.48
CA GLY A 139 11.78 7.80 5.82
C GLY A 139 12.41 6.81 6.81
N ASP A 140 11.74 6.59 7.94
CA ASP A 140 12.30 5.85 9.08
C ASP A 140 12.30 4.34 8.85
N VAL A 141 13.25 3.65 9.47
CA VAL A 141 13.29 2.19 9.53
C VAL A 141 13.28 1.73 11.00
N ILE A 142 12.21 1.04 11.37
CA ILE A 142 11.92 0.67 12.76
C ILE A 142 12.08 -0.84 12.94
N VAL A 143 12.88 -1.27 13.91
CA VAL A 143 13.08 -2.70 14.22
C VAL A 143 12.33 -3.13 15.47
N GLY A 144 12.28 -4.44 15.73
CA GLY A 144 11.49 -4.97 16.85
C GLY A 144 11.97 -4.49 18.22
N PRO A 145 11.13 -4.54 19.26
CA PRO A 145 11.47 -4.05 20.59
C PRO A 145 12.72 -4.68 21.19
N GLY A 146 13.58 -3.82 21.73
CA GLY A 146 14.90 -4.20 22.23
C GLY A 146 15.87 -4.71 21.15
N GLY A 147 15.53 -4.53 19.87
CA GLY A 147 16.43 -4.76 18.76
C GLY A 147 17.49 -3.66 18.65
N ASP A 148 18.61 -4.00 18.03
CA ASP A 148 19.68 -3.05 17.71
C ASP A 148 19.62 -2.72 16.21
N PRO A 149 19.25 -1.49 15.82
CA PRO A 149 19.16 -1.09 14.42
C PRO A 149 20.44 -1.33 13.62
N ASP A 150 21.63 -1.16 14.21
CA ASP A 150 22.92 -1.30 13.52
C ASP A 150 23.22 -2.75 13.10
N THR A 151 22.62 -3.72 13.80
CA THR A 151 22.78 -5.14 13.46
C THR A 151 21.56 -5.71 12.75
N ALA A 152 20.37 -5.18 13.01
CA ALA A 152 19.11 -5.60 12.41
C ALA A 152 18.94 -5.06 10.98
N ILE A 153 19.49 -3.89 10.66
CA ILE A 153 19.41 -3.25 9.35
C ILE A 153 20.76 -3.35 8.65
N GLU A 154 20.80 -3.97 7.46
CA GLU A 154 21.97 -4.04 6.61
C GLU A 154 21.77 -3.14 5.38
N VAL A 155 22.37 -1.95 5.40
CA VAL A 155 22.45 -1.07 4.22
C VAL A 155 23.75 -1.37 3.46
N LYS A 156 23.64 -1.85 2.21
CA LYS A 156 24.80 -2.09 1.33
C LYS A 156 25.01 -0.93 0.36
N GLN A 157 26.19 -0.92 -0.27
CA GLN A 157 26.59 0.11 -1.24
C GLN A 157 25.49 0.43 -2.27
N GLY A 158 25.22 1.74 -2.39
CA GLY A 158 24.22 2.31 -3.28
C GLY A 158 22.85 2.51 -2.65
N ALA A 159 22.57 1.86 -1.52
CA ALA A 159 21.31 2.01 -0.82
C ALA A 159 21.39 3.14 0.21
N GLU A 160 20.26 3.77 0.47
CA GLU A 160 20.14 4.96 1.33
C GLU A 160 18.83 4.89 2.13
N ILE A 161 18.90 5.32 3.38
CA ILE A 161 17.74 5.59 4.25
C ILE A 161 17.87 7.07 4.60
N THR A 162 16.84 7.87 4.30
CA THR A 162 16.86 9.33 4.56
C THR A 162 16.31 9.68 5.94
N GLY A 163 15.50 8.80 6.55
CA GLY A 163 14.98 8.95 7.90
C GLY A 163 15.82 8.27 8.98
N GLU A 164 15.25 8.16 10.18
CA GLU A 164 15.93 7.60 11.33
C GLU A 164 15.84 6.07 11.40
N MET A 165 16.80 5.46 12.09
CA MET A 165 16.79 4.03 12.37
C MET A 165 16.71 3.82 13.88
N TYR A 166 15.64 3.20 14.36
CA TYR A 166 15.46 2.98 15.80
C TYR A 166 14.69 1.69 16.11
N ALA A 167 14.75 1.27 17.38
CA ALA A 167 13.98 0.15 17.88
C ALA A 167 12.61 0.64 18.33
N ALA A 168 11.56 -0.13 18.01
CA ALA A 168 10.23 0.13 18.54
C ALA A 168 10.20 -0.02 20.08
N ALA A 169 9.36 0.77 20.75
CA ALA A 169 9.12 0.60 22.20
C ALA A 169 8.41 -0.73 22.50
N GLU A 170 7.47 -1.11 21.64
CA GLU A 170 6.63 -2.30 21.80
C GLU A 170 6.35 -3.00 20.46
N LYS A 171 5.91 -4.26 20.55
CA LYS A 171 5.56 -5.03 19.36
C LYS A 171 4.26 -4.46 18.81
N THR A 172 4.17 -4.33 17.51
CA THR A 172 2.90 -4.01 16.86
C THR A 172 2.25 -5.30 16.44
N GLU A 173 1.13 -5.65 17.06
CA GLU A 173 0.33 -6.77 16.58
C GLU A 173 -0.32 -6.37 15.25
N PRO A 174 -0.09 -7.13 14.15
CA PRO A 174 -0.79 -6.86 12.90
C PRO A 174 -2.30 -7.03 13.13
N PRO A 175 -3.15 -6.23 12.46
CA PRO A 175 -4.60 -6.39 12.60
C PRO A 175 -5.00 -7.81 12.21
N ALA A 176 -5.95 -8.38 12.96
CA ALA A 176 -6.50 -9.68 12.64
C ALA A 176 -7.18 -9.63 11.26
N VAL A 177 -6.65 -10.39 10.30
CA VAL A 177 -7.22 -10.45 8.95
C VAL A 177 -8.34 -11.50 8.95
N THR A 178 -9.59 -11.05 8.86
CA THR A 178 -10.73 -11.94 8.64
C THR A 178 -10.95 -12.13 7.14
N LEU A 179 -10.97 -13.38 6.69
CA LEU A 179 -11.28 -13.69 5.29
C LEU A 179 -12.78 -13.44 5.03
N PRO A 180 -13.14 -12.66 4.00
CA PRO A 180 -14.51 -12.58 3.52
C PRO A 180 -15.02 -13.99 3.20
N THR A 181 -16.26 -14.29 3.55
CA THR A 181 -16.90 -15.58 3.26
C THR A 181 -18.19 -15.33 2.46
N PRO A 182 -18.43 -16.06 1.35
CA PRO A 182 -17.58 -17.08 0.75
C PRO A 182 -16.53 -16.48 -0.20
N LEU A 183 -15.25 -16.82 -0.02
CA LEU A 183 -14.22 -16.62 -1.05
C LEU A 183 -13.95 -17.92 -1.78
N GLN A 184 -13.96 -17.85 -3.11
CA GLN A 184 -13.55 -18.97 -3.95
C GLN A 184 -12.08 -19.27 -3.67
N ASN A 185 -11.79 -20.45 -3.13
CA ASN A 185 -10.42 -20.91 -2.95
C ASN A 185 -9.84 -21.28 -4.31
N LYS A 186 -8.79 -20.58 -4.74
CA LYS A 186 -8.05 -20.90 -5.96
C LYS A 186 -6.79 -21.68 -5.59
N PRO A 187 -6.48 -22.77 -6.32
CA PRO A 187 -5.22 -23.49 -6.12
C PRO A 187 -4.03 -22.58 -6.49
N ALA A 188 -2.82 -23.08 -6.23
CA ALA A 188 -1.58 -22.40 -6.60
C ALA A 188 -1.62 -21.97 -8.07
N GLN A 189 -1.48 -20.67 -8.31
CA GLN A 189 -1.65 -20.11 -9.65
C GLN A 189 -0.36 -19.43 -10.09
N THR A 190 0.15 -19.83 -11.25
CA THR A 190 1.10 -19.02 -12.02
C THR A 190 0.29 -18.21 -13.01
N TYR A 191 0.22 -16.91 -12.77
CA TYR A 191 -0.42 -15.96 -13.65
C TYR A 191 0.43 -15.78 -14.91
N ASN A 192 -0.20 -16.01 -16.06
CA ASN A 192 0.37 -15.91 -17.40
C ASN A 192 -0.37 -14.81 -18.19
N PRO A 193 0.26 -14.22 -19.23
CA PRO A 193 -0.28 -13.17 -20.10
C PRO A 193 -1.78 -13.27 -20.40
N GLY A 194 -2.56 -12.27 -19.97
CA GLY A 194 -3.86 -11.93 -20.59
C GLY A 194 -5.13 -12.12 -19.73
N SER A 195 -5.01 -12.45 -18.44
CA SER A 195 -6.14 -12.29 -17.51
C SER A 195 -5.83 -11.19 -16.48
N PRO A 196 -6.75 -10.25 -16.21
CA PRO A 196 -6.49 -9.22 -15.21
C PRO A 196 -6.67 -9.78 -13.80
N LEU A 197 -5.74 -9.45 -12.90
CA LEU A 197 -5.99 -9.55 -11.45
C LEU A 197 -7.09 -8.55 -11.07
N SER A 198 -8.26 -9.06 -10.65
CA SER A 198 -9.42 -8.23 -10.34
C SER A 198 -10.27 -8.85 -9.22
N GLY A 199 -11.00 -8.00 -8.50
CA GLY A 199 -11.93 -8.40 -7.44
C GLY A 199 -11.25 -8.95 -6.19
N VAL A 200 -11.97 -9.81 -5.46
CA VAL A 200 -11.50 -10.44 -4.22
C VAL A 200 -11.22 -11.92 -4.48
N ALA A 201 -9.98 -12.37 -4.22
CA ALA A 201 -9.58 -13.74 -4.49
C ALA A 201 -8.65 -14.30 -3.41
N ARG A 202 -8.74 -15.62 -3.17
CA ARG A 202 -7.88 -16.38 -2.27
C ARG A 202 -7.07 -17.38 -3.07
N TYR A 203 -5.76 -17.43 -2.81
CA TYR A 203 -4.79 -18.30 -3.45
C TYR A 203 -4.02 -19.08 -2.40
N THR A 204 -3.69 -20.34 -2.66
CA THR A 204 -2.72 -21.05 -1.82
C THR A 204 -1.29 -20.54 -2.07
N GLU A 205 -0.96 -20.22 -3.32
CA GLU A 205 0.27 -19.54 -3.74
C GLU A 205 -0.01 -18.68 -4.99
N LEU A 206 0.69 -17.55 -5.14
CA LEU A 206 0.53 -16.67 -6.30
C LEU A 206 1.88 -16.32 -6.92
N LYS A 207 2.07 -16.68 -8.19
CA LYS A 207 3.25 -16.30 -8.96
C LYS A 207 2.84 -15.47 -10.17
N ILE A 208 3.47 -14.32 -10.39
CA ILE A 208 3.32 -13.48 -11.58
C ILE A 208 4.64 -13.51 -12.34
N LYS A 209 4.63 -13.78 -13.65
CA LYS A 209 5.86 -14.00 -14.43
C LYS A 209 5.77 -13.42 -15.85
N ASN A 210 6.81 -12.71 -16.31
CA ASN A 210 6.92 -12.18 -17.68
C ASN A 210 5.71 -11.35 -18.14
N GLU A 211 5.11 -10.61 -17.22
CA GLU A 211 3.83 -9.94 -17.49
C GLU A 211 3.67 -8.62 -16.73
N GLU A 212 3.04 -7.66 -17.41
CA GLU A 212 2.44 -6.50 -16.76
C GLU A 212 0.99 -6.79 -16.42
N GLN A 213 0.68 -6.79 -15.14
CA GLN A 213 -0.64 -7.08 -14.58
C GLN A 213 -1.28 -5.78 -14.14
N VAL A 214 -2.28 -5.34 -14.91
CA VAL A 214 -2.98 -4.08 -14.68
C VAL A 214 -4.18 -4.30 -13.76
N ILE A 215 -4.21 -3.57 -12.65
CA ILE A 215 -5.29 -3.53 -11.67
C ILE A 215 -6.16 -2.31 -11.96
N ASN A 216 -7.34 -2.52 -12.54
CA ASN A 216 -8.26 -1.46 -12.99
C ASN A 216 -9.39 -1.12 -12.01
N GLY A 217 -9.37 -1.69 -10.81
CA GLY A 217 -10.38 -1.45 -9.78
C GLY A 217 -9.92 -1.97 -8.43
N ASN A 218 -10.83 -2.05 -7.47
CA ASN A 218 -10.48 -2.52 -6.13
C ASN A 218 -10.18 -4.02 -6.14
N CYS A 219 -8.91 -4.36 -5.90
CA CYS A 219 -8.44 -5.72 -5.86
C CYS A 219 -7.95 -6.07 -4.46
N ARG A 220 -8.42 -7.20 -3.93
CA ARG A 220 -7.99 -7.74 -2.63
C ARG A 220 -7.59 -9.18 -2.78
N ILE A 221 -6.29 -9.43 -2.64
CA ILE A 221 -5.66 -10.72 -2.85
C ILE A 221 -5.27 -11.29 -1.49
N TYR A 222 -5.71 -12.51 -1.21
CA TYR A 222 -5.26 -13.30 -0.07
C TYR A 222 -4.40 -14.45 -0.59
N VAL A 223 -3.17 -14.58 -0.10
CA VAL A 223 -2.24 -15.66 -0.45
C VAL A 223 -1.86 -16.37 0.84
N GLU A 224 -2.21 -17.65 0.97
CA GLU A 224 -1.89 -18.42 2.19
C GLU A 224 -0.39 -18.69 2.32
N GLY A 225 0.24 -19.06 1.21
CA GLY A 225 1.66 -19.34 1.11
C GLY A 225 2.44 -18.18 0.51
N ASP A 226 3.38 -18.51 -0.37
CA ASP A 226 4.27 -17.52 -0.98
C ASP A 226 3.60 -16.75 -2.12
N MET A 227 3.97 -15.48 -2.25
CA MET A 227 3.70 -14.67 -3.44
C MET A 227 5.00 -14.22 -4.10
N LYS A 228 5.12 -14.44 -5.41
CA LYS A 228 6.35 -14.22 -6.19
C LYS A 228 6.09 -13.39 -7.45
N LEU A 229 6.85 -12.32 -7.65
CA LEU A 229 6.93 -11.60 -8.93
C LEU A 229 8.25 -11.98 -9.60
N GLU A 230 8.23 -12.59 -10.79
CA GLU A 230 9.41 -13.12 -11.48
C GLU A 230 9.56 -12.57 -12.91
N ASP A 231 10.81 -12.53 -13.41
CA ASP A 231 11.14 -12.31 -14.82
C ASP A 231 10.33 -11.18 -15.50
N ASN A 232 10.63 -9.91 -15.25
CA ASN A 232 9.89 -8.76 -15.79
C ASN A 232 8.43 -8.64 -15.34
N ALA A 233 7.97 -9.43 -14.37
CA ALA A 233 6.67 -9.22 -13.75
C ALA A 233 6.54 -7.79 -13.19
N LYS A 234 5.40 -7.16 -13.47
CA LYS A 234 5.03 -5.83 -13.02
C LYS A 234 3.57 -5.84 -12.59
N LEU A 235 3.27 -5.30 -11.42
CA LEU A 235 1.91 -4.96 -11.02
C LEU A 235 1.70 -3.47 -11.29
N ILE A 236 0.68 -3.10 -12.06
CA ILE A 236 0.36 -1.70 -12.38
C ILE A 236 -1.01 -1.40 -11.76
N ILE A 237 -1.06 -0.54 -10.76
CA ILE A 237 -2.31 -0.09 -10.15
C ILE A 237 -2.76 1.15 -10.92
N SER A 238 -3.85 1.01 -11.67
CA SER A 238 -4.40 2.09 -12.50
C SER A 238 -4.91 3.26 -11.64
N GLU A 239 -5.14 4.41 -12.27
CA GLU A 239 -5.80 5.53 -11.61
C GLU A 239 -7.17 5.11 -11.07
N ASN A 240 -7.49 5.52 -9.83
CA ASN A 240 -8.70 5.14 -9.10
C ASN A 240 -8.87 3.63 -8.82
N ALA A 241 -7.80 2.84 -8.93
CA ALA A 241 -7.78 1.44 -8.50
C ALA A 241 -7.02 1.29 -7.18
N SER A 242 -7.35 0.24 -6.41
CA SER A 242 -6.65 -0.12 -5.17
C SER A 242 -6.17 -1.56 -5.23
N LEU A 243 -5.05 -1.85 -4.57
CA LEU A 243 -4.54 -3.22 -4.45
C LEU A 243 -4.15 -3.52 -3.00
N THR A 244 -4.92 -4.40 -2.38
CA THR A 244 -4.61 -4.98 -1.08
C THR A 244 -4.07 -6.38 -1.25
N ILE A 245 -2.92 -6.69 -0.65
CA ILE A 245 -2.36 -8.05 -0.67
C ILE A 245 -2.11 -8.49 0.77
N TYR A 246 -2.70 -9.61 1.16
CA TYR A 246 -2.39 -10.33 2.39
C TYR A 246 -1.61 -11.59 2.02
N VAL A 247 -0.40 -11.73 2.54
CA VAL A 247 0.47 -12.90 2.27
C VAL A 247 0.80 -13.57 3.60
N GLY A 248 0.42 -14.85 3.75
CA GLY A 248 0.75 -15.66 4.92
C GLY A 248 2.17 -16.22 4.89
N GLY A 249 2.73 -16.43 3.70
CA GLY A 249 4.12 -16.83 3.48
C GLY A 249 5.03 -15.67 3.10
N LYS A 250 5.97 -15.94 2.18
CA LYS A 250 6.95 -14.94 1.73
C LYS A 250 6.42 -14.14 0.55
N PHE A 251 6.49 -12.81 0.63
CA PHE A 251 6.37 -11.92 -0.53
C PHE A 251 7.76 -11.68 -1.15
N GLU A 252 7.95 -12.05 -2.41
CA GLU A 252 9.25 -11.99 -3.08
C GLU A 252 9.16 -11.39 -4.48
N ILE A 253 9.82 -10.24 -4.68
CA ILE A 253 10.04 -9.66 -6.01
C ILE A 253 11.42 -10.10 -6.49
N LYS A 254 11.47 -11.11 -7.37
CA LYS A 254 12.71 -11.69 -7.89
C LYS A 254 13.46 -10.73 -8.83
N LYS A 255 14.69 -11.13 -9.15
CA LYS A 255 15.55 -10.43 -10.11
C LYS A 255 14.85 -10.27 -11.46
N LYS A 256 15.03 -9.10 -12.08
CA LYS A 256 14.43 -8.66 -13.36
C LYS A 256 12.95 -8.34 -13.31
N SER A 257 12.22 -8.66 -12.24
CA SER A 257 10.86 -8.15 -12.08
C SER A 257 10.90 -6.62 -12.04
N LEU A 258 9.91 -6.00 -12.66
CA LEU A 258 9.76 -4.54 -12.70
C LEU A 258 9.07 -4.00 -11.45
N GLY A 259 8.52 -4.90 -10.62
CA GLY A 259 8.03 -4.58 -9.28
C GLY A 259 6.56 -4.24 -9.28
N ILE A 260 6.19 -3.25 -8.49
CA ILE A 260 4.84 -2.69 -8.43
C ILE A 260 4.97 -1.23 -8.86
N GLU A 261 4.02 -0.73 -9.63
CA GLU A 261 3.86 0.67 -9.98
C GLU A 261 2.44 1.11 -9.61
N ASN A 262 2.32 2.10 -8.73
CA ASN A 262 1.04 2.77 -8.50
C ASN A 262 0.98 4.00 -9.42
N THR A 263 0.11 3.94 -10.43
CA THR A 263 -0.11 5.06 -11.36
C THR A 263 -1.21 6.00 -10.89
N SER A 264 -1.91 5.66 -9.80
CA SER A 264 -2.85 6.60 -9.21
C SER A 264 -2.06 7.77 -8.63
N ASN A 265 -2.45 8.98 -9.00
CA ASN A 265 -1.90 10.20 -8.39
C ASN A 265 -2.44 10.41 -6.96
N ILE A 266 -3.12 9.40 -6.39
CA ILE A 266 -3.81 9.44 -5.12
C ILE A 266 -3.05 8.52 -4.16
N PRO A 267 -2.38 9.10 -3.15
CA PRO A 267 -1.57 8.35 -2.20
C PRO A 267 -2.25 7.17 -1.48
N GLU A 268 -3.58 7.18 -1.42
CA GLU A 268 -4.39 6.43 -0.45
C GLU A 268 -5.15 5.23 -1.06
N ASN A 269 -5.02 4.98 -2.37
CA ASN A 269 -5.66 3.83 -3.02
C ASN A 269 -4.78 2.57 -3.01
#